data_AF-A0A2A2YBS0-F1
#
_entry.id   AF-A0A2A2YBS0-F1
#
_cell.length_a   1.000
_cell.length_b   1.000
_cell.length_c   1.000
_cell.angle_alpha   90.00
_cell.angle_beta   90.00
_cell.angle_gamma   90.00
#
_symmetry.space_group_name_H-M   'P 1'
#
loop_
_entity.id
_entity.type
_entity.pdbx_description
1 polymer ?
#
loop_
_entity_poly.entity_id
_entity_poly.type
_entity_poly.pdbx_seq_one_letter_code
_entity_poly.pdbx_strand_id
1 'polypeptide(L)'
;MISNLNPMITAICLATILSIGSTTAREVATIDMAAFGAKADGSDTTPVVRAALDEARRSKATKLTFPPGRYDFWPENAREQYLFISNNDEGLKRVIFPLTNMEGLEIDGGGATFIFHGPLVPFLIEGSKGVTLKNFSFDFSRPFHSEGRVLAVTSDHVDLEFSTEFPYEIRNGVLVFTDGKKASGPATTVTSGEVIYPYGNLLAFDPDKRETAFMAKDHYKLGEGVAATEIAPNQVRLMLRDASAKPGNVLVFGAELRDSPGIVISDSSNIHLSDMTLHHCGGMGVIAQRSADLFLKKIQVTPPPGGKRIVSLTADATHFVNCRGKIEMEDCLFEQQKDDATNIHGLYAKITHILAPNRFEVRMIHPQQAGVDFVKPGTRLELTDGPSLKEDGFAVAKTVTRINKQSTIIETEGPLPANVIVGDSIADTDANTADVLIKNCVIRGNRARGILLGSRGKMVVEGNTFHTPGAAILFEGDSRFWFEQAGVRDVVIRGNTFDNCNFGVWGTGCIQVGSGIADEFRKTSRYNRNIRIEKNLFRHFSNLPLLSMYSVDGLTFTNNRLERTTAYPAPDGREGKMFMITDSDQVIVDEPKAASTGEPETSSD
;
A
#
# COMPACT_ATOMS: atom_id res chain seq x y z
N MET A 1 25.88 77.20 -15.53
CA MET A 1 24.96 77.94 -16.44
C MET A 1 24.87 77.15 -17.74
N ILE A 2 23.65 76.88 -18.23
CA ILE A 2 23.15 77.12 -19.61
C ILE A 2 24.15 76.72 -20.73
N SER A 3 23.89 75.93 -21.78
CA SER A 3 22.72 75.44 -22.54
C SER A 3 23.32 74.52 -23.63
N ASN A 4 22.80 73.31 -23.89
CA ASN A 4 21.75 72.98 -24.86
C ASN A 4 22.13 73.03 -26.38
N LEU A 5 21.80 71.91 -27.06
CA LEU A 5 21.54 71.67 -28.51
C LEU A 5 22.75 71.60 -29.48
N ASN A 6 22.90 70.68 -30.44
CA ASN A 6 22.20 69.47 -30.92
C ASN A 6 23.15 68.74 -31.95
N PRO A 7 22.80 67.70 -32.75
CA PRO A 7 23.45 66.38 -32.69
C PRO A 7 24.12 65.91 -34.01
N MET A 8 24.84 64.79 -33.98
CA MET A 8 25.03 63.95 -35.18
C MET A 8 25.12 62.47 -34.82
N ILE A 9 24.23 61.70 -35.45
CA ILE A 9 23.98 60.28 -35.34
C ILE A 9 25.05 59.51 -36.12
N THR A 10 25.57 58.41 -35.57
CA THR A 10 26.25 57.36 -36.35
C THR A 10 25.53 56.04 -36.09
N ALA A 11 24.96 55.47 -37.15
CA ALA A 11 24.28 54.18 -37.15
C ALA A 11 25.29 53.06 -37.47
N ILE A 12 25.26 51.97 -36.72
CA ILE A 12 25.91 50.70 -37.07
C ILE A 12 24.82 49.63 -37.11
N CYS A 13 24.64 49.03 -38.28
CA CYS A 13 23.74 47.91 -38.54
C CYS A 13 24.23 46.64 -37.83
N LEU A 14 23.35 45.99 -37.05
CA LEU A 14 23.51 44.60 -36.63
C LEU A 14 22.30 43.80 -37.14
N ALA A 15 22.57 42.84 -38.03
CA ALA A 15 21.57 41.96 -38.61
C ALA A 15 21.01 41.01 -37.54
N THR A 16 19.70 41.02 -37.37
CA THR A 16 18.94 40.08 -36.54
C THR A 16 18.52 38.88 -37.40
N ILE A 17 19.04 37.69 -37.09
CA ILE A 17 18.47 36.43 -37.57
C ILE A 17 17.34 36.07 -36.59
N LEU A 18 16.09 36.33 -36.99
CA LEU A 18 14.93 35.75 -36.32
C LEU A 18 14.79 34.29 -36.77
N SER A 19 15.20 33.35 -35.93
CA SER A 19 14.73 31.98 -36.00
C SER A 19 13.31 31.93 -35.42
N ILE A 20 12.31 31.97 -36.31
CA ILE A 20 10.94 31.64 -35.95
C ILE A 20 10.91 30.13 -35.68
N GLY A 21 11.06 29.76 -34.41
CA GLY A 21 10.80 28.40 -33.95
C GLY A 21 9.31 28.12 -34.05
N SER A 22 8.88 27.47 -35.15
CA SER A 22 7.56 26.89 -35.24
C SER A 22 7.48 25.72 -34.25
N THR A 23 6.86 25.94 -33.09
CA THR A 23 6.36 24.83 -32.26
C THR A 23 5.14 24.24 -32.97
N THR A 24 5.37 23.36 -33.94
CA THR A 24 4.32 22.44 -34.37
C THR A 24 3.97 21.59 -33.16
N ALA A 25 2.76 21.78 -32.62
CA ALA A 25 2.18 20.83 -31.67
C ALA A 25 2.28 19.45 -32.32
N ARG A 26 3.11 18.59 -31.75
CA ARG A 26 3.30 17.23 -32.25
C ARG A 26 1.95 16.56 -32.08
N GLU A 27 1.31 16.20 -33.18
CA GLU A 27 0.04 15.49 -33.17
C GLU A 27 0.21 14.25 -32.27
N VAL A 28 -0.63 14.13 -31.25
CA VAL A 28 -0.57 13.04 -30.27
C VAL A 28 -0.89 11.76 -31.02
N ALA A 29 0.13 11.03 -31.47
CA ALA A 29 -0.06 9.72 -32.05
C ALA A 29 -0.76 8.85 -31.00
N THR A 30 -2.01 8.52 -31.30
CA THR A 30 -2.94 7.79 -30.43
C THR A 30 -3.22 6.44 -31.07
N ILE A 31 -3.11 5.37 -30.28
CA ILE A 31 -3.49 4.02 -30.68
C ILE A 31 -4.89 3.75 -30.16
N ASP A 32 -5.86 3.69 -31.06
CA ASP A 32 -7.21 3.19 -30.76
C ASP A 32 -7.15 1.67 -30.63
N MET A 33 -7.38 1.15 -29.42
CA MET A 33 -7.23 -0.27 -29.14
C MET A 33 -8.24 -1.15 -29.87
N ALA A 34 -9.45 -0.66 -30.16
CA ALA A 34 -10.44 -1.42 -30.92
C ALA A 34 -10.04 -1.51 -32.40
N ALA A 35 -9.58 -0.40 -32.99
CA ALA A 35 -9.00 -0.42 -34.34
C ALA A 35 -7.73 -1.29 -34.41
N PHE A 36 -6.98 -1.40 -33.31
CA PHE A 36 -5.81 -2.25 -33.20
C PHE A 36 -6.13 -3.74 -32.98
N GLY A 37 -7.40 -4.07 -32.71
CA GLY A 37 -7.90 -5.45 -32.64
C GLY A 37 -8.37 -5.92 -31.26
N ALA A 38 -8.41 -5.06 -30.25
CA ALA A 38 -8.98 -5.39 -28.94
C ALA A 38 -10.50 -5.54 -29.07
N LYS A 39 -11.07 -6.59 -28.49
CA LYS A 39 -12.50 -6.89 -28.60
C LYS A 39 -13.11 -7.03 -27.22
N ALA A 40 -14.24 -6.34 -27.03
CA ALA A 40 -15.03 -6.45 -25.82
C ALA A 40 -16.01 -7.65 -25.87
N ASP A 41 -15.52 -8.82 -26.29
CA ASP A 41 -16.31 -10.05 -26.51
C ASP A 41 -15.86 -11.23 -25.62
N GLY A 42 -14.95 -10.96 -24.67
CA GLY A 42 -14.37 -11.98 -23.79
C GLY A 42 -13.21 -12.76 -24.43
N SER A 43 -12.69 -12.35 -25.58
CA SER A 43 -11.45 -12.91 -26.13
C SER A 43 -10.19 -12.34 -25.47
N ASP A 44 -9.08 -13.08 -25.54
CA ASP A 44 -7.81 -12.68 -24.94
C ASP A 44 -7.24 -11.42 -25.62
N THR A 45 -7.22 -10.32 -24.86
CA THR A 45 -6.72 -9.03 -25.31
C THR A 45 -5.20 -8.88 -25.12
N THR A 46 -4.56 -9.83 -24.43
CA THR A 46 -3.12 -9.78 -24.09
C THR A 46 -2.20 -9.65 -25.31
N PRO A 47 -2.38 -10.42 -26.42
CA PRO A 47 -1.55 -10.26 -27.61
C PRO A 47 -1.68 -8.88 -28.26
N VAL A 48 -2.89 -8.29 -28.21
CA VAL A 48 -3.18 -6.97 -28.76
C VAL A 48 -2.47 -5.89 -27.96
N VAL A 49 -2.52 -5.96 -26.63
CA VAL A 49 -1.77 -5.03 -25.75
C VAL A 49 -0.28 -5.09 -26.04
N ARG A 50 0.30 -6.29 -26.13
CA ARG A 50 1.72 -6.44 -26.44
C ARG A 50 2.10 -5.77 -27.76
N ALA A 51 1.34 -6.04 -28.82
CA ALA A 51 1.57 -5.44 -30.12
C ALA A 51 1.36 -3.92 -30.11
N ALA A 52 0.38 -3.41 -29.35
CA ALA A 52 0.12 -1.97 -29.23
C ALA A 52 1.25 -1.25 -28.48
N LEU A 53 1.83 -1.86 -27.45
CA LEU A 53 2.97 -1.30 -26.74
C LEU A 53 4.24 -1.30 -27.59
N ASP A 54 4.46 -2.33 -28.42
CA ASP A 54 5.56 -2.36 -29.38
C ASP A 54 5.39 -1.29 -30.46
N GLU A 55 4.16 -1.11 -30.95
CA GLU A 55 3.81 -0.05 -31.89
C GLU A 55 3.97 1.34 -31.28
N ALA A 56 3.58 1.53 -30.02
CA ALA A 56 3.74 2.79 -29.32
C ALA A 56 5.21 3.19 -29.22
N ARG A 57 6.11 2.23 -28.91
CA ARG A 57 7.56 2.46 -28.91
C ARG A 57 8.08 2.82 -30.31
N ARG A 58 7.63 2.12 -31.34
CA ARG A 58 8.09 2.32 -32.73
C ARG A 58 7.64 3.67 -33.29
N SER A 59 6.37 4.01 -33.13
CA SER A 59 5.75 5.24 -33.65
C SER A 59 5.95 6.45 -32.75
N LYS A 60 6.37 6.23 -31.49
CA LYS A 60 6.37 7.22 -30.41
C LYS A 60 4.96 7.73 -30.11
N ALA A 61 3.96 6.86 -30.22
CA ALA A 61 2.62 7.12 -29.74
C ALA A 61 2.65 7.35 -28.22
N THR A 62 1.93 8.35 -27.76
CA THR A 62 1.91 8.74 -26.35
C THR A 62 0.56 8.46 -25.70
N LYS A 63 -0.38 7.82 -26.42
CA LYS A 63 -1.70 7.48 -25.88
C LYS A 63 -2.25 6.17 -26.46
N LEU A 64 -2.77 5.30 -25.58
CA LEU A 64 -3.60 4.15 -25.92
C LEU A 64 -5.01 4.42 -25.39
N THR A 65 -6.04 4.24 -26.22
CA THR A 65 -7.44 4.42 -25.83
C THR A 65 -8.25 3.15 -25.99
N PHE A 66 -8.92 2.72 -24.93
CA PHE A 66 -9.93 1.66 -24.99
C PHE A 66 -11.32 2.28 -25.07
N PRO A 67 -12.19 1.83 -25.99
CA PRO A 67 -13.62 2.08 -25.87
C PRO A 67 -14.20 1.37 -24.63
N PRO A 68 -15.28 1.90 -24.02
CA PRO A 68 -15.94 1.24 -22.91
C PRO A 68 -16.34 -0.19 -23.29
N GLY A 69 -16.10 -1.13 -22.39
CA GLY A 69 -16.33 -2.55 -22.64
C GLY A 69 -15.56 -3.43 -21.66
N ARG A 70 -15.87 -4.72 -21.65
CA ARG A 70 -15.15 -5.73 -20.87
C ARG A 70 -14.03 -6.33 -21.73
N TYR A 71 -12.79 -6.24 -21.29
CA TYR A 71 -11.63 -6.87 -21.93
C TYR A 71 -11.01 -7.88 -20.99
N ASP A 72 -10.77 -9.08 -21.49
CA ASP A 72 -10.27 -10.19 -20.70
C ASP A 72 -8.81 -10.50 -21.06
N PHE A 73 -8.01 -10.86 -20.06
CA PHE A 73 -6.56 -11.05 -20.16
C PHE A 73 -6.13 -12.37 -19.52
N TRP A 74 -5.25 -13.11 -20.21
CA TRP A 74 -4.82 -14.44 -19.85
C TRP A 74 -3.30 -14.61 -19.83
N PRO A 75 -2.77 -15.57 -19.06
CA PRO A 75 -1.32 -15.73 -18.86
C PRO A 75 -0.57 -16.27 -20.07
N GLU A 76 -1.21 -16.98 -21.00
CA GLU A 76 -0.54 -17.72 -22.08
C GLU A 76 0.25 -16.81 -23.02
N ASN A 77 -0.17 -15.55 -23.15
CA ASN A 77 0.48 -14.57 -24.03
C ASN A 77 1.11 -13.38 -23.26
N ALA A 78 1.13 -13.45 -21.93
CA ALA A 78 1.68 -12.41 -21.07
C ALA A 78 3.22 -12.40 -21.12
N ARG A 79 3.82 -11.25 -20.81
CA ARG A 79 5.29 -11.14 -20.74
C ARG A 79 5.79 -11.69 -19.41
N GLU A 80 6.72 -12.65 -19.44
CA GLU A 80 7.36 -13.16 -18.23
C GLU A 80 8.57 -12.31 -17.83
N GLN A 81 8.65 -11.96 -16.55
CA GLN A 81 9.76 -11.20 -15.97
C GLN A 81 9.94 -11.59 -14.50
N TYR A 82 11.18 -11.85 -14.08
CA TYR A 82 11.48 -12.04 -12.66
C TYR A 82 11.50 -10.68 -11.96
N LEU A 83 10.68 -10.50 -10.93
CA LEU A 83 10.51 -9.23 -10.24
C LEU A 83 10.80 -9.37 -8.74
N PHE A 84 11.58 -8.44 -8.22
CA PHE A 84 11.67 -8.15 -6.78
C PHE A 84 10.74 -6.97 -6.48
N ILE A 85 9.64 -7.24 -5.78
CA ILE A 85 8.60 -6.26 -5.46
C ILE A 85 8.53 -6.17 -3.94
N SER A 86 8.96 -5.05 -3.37
CA SER A 86 8.99 -4.89 -1.91
C SER A 86 7.62 -5.17 -1.30
N ASN A 87 7.63 -5.84 -0.13
CA ASN A 87 6.47 -6.17 0.69
C ASN A 87 5.43 -7.09 0.00
N ASN A 88 5.80 -7.66 -1.16
CA ASN A 88 5.08 -8.67 -1.92
C ASN A 88 6.04 -9.84 -2.20
N ASP A 89 5.52 -10.94 -2.74
CA ASP A 89 6.36 -12.11 -3.02
C ASP A 89 7.17 -11.88 -4.31
N GLU A 90 8.48 -12.10 -4.26
CA GLU A 90 9.34 -12.06 -5.44
C GLU A 90 9.18 -13.32 -6.30
N GLY A 91 9.48 -13.24 -7.59
CA GLY A 91 9.45 -14.42 -8.45
C GLY A 91 9.29 -14.12 -9.93
N LEU A 92 9.13 -15.17 -10.73
CA LEU A 92 8.75 -15.05 -12.14
C LEU A 92 7.28 -14.63 -12.22
N LYS A 93 7.02 -13.44 -12.78
CA LYS A 93 5.69 -12.86 -12.92
C LYS A 93 5.28 -12.80 -14.39
N ARG A 94 3.99 -12.96 -14.65
CA ARG A 94 3.37 -12.72 -15.96
C ARG A 94 2.68 -11.36 -15.94
N VAL A 95 3.16 -10.46 -16.79
CA VAL A 95 2.77 -9.06 -16.82
C VAL A 95 1.95 -8.77 -18.08
N ILE A 96 0.76 -8.17 -17.92
CA ILE A 96 -0.12 -7.82 -19.04
C ILE A 96 0.28 -6.50 -19.68
N PHE A 97 0.47 -5.45 -18.86
CA PHE A 97 0.93 -4.14 -19.31
C PHE A 97 2.37 -3.88 -18.82
N PRO A 98 3.41 -4.39 -19.51
CA PRO A 98 4.81 -4.10 -19.21
C PRO A 98 5.22 -2.73 -19.76
N LEU A 99 4.97 -1.69 -18.97
CA LEU A 99 5.30 -0.30 -19.23
C LEU A 99 6.75 -0.02 -18.78
N THR A 100 7.70 -0.71 -19.41
CA THR A 100 9.13 -0.55 -19.13
C THR A 100 9.75 0.51 -20.03
N ASN A 101 10.51 1.44 -19.44
CA ASN A 101 11.21 2.55 -20.10
C ASN A 101 10.30 3.40 -21.02
N MET A 102 9.07 3.67 -20.56
CA MET A 102 8.11 4.51 -21.26
C MET A 102 8.25 5.98 -20.83
N GLU A 103 8.12 6.89 -21.78
CA GLU A 103 8.11 8.34 -21.52
C GLU A 103 6.81 8.97 -22.01
N GLY A 104 6.03 9.57 -21.12
CA GLY A 104 4.84 10.34 -21.45
C GLY A 104 3.66 9.52 -21.97
N LEU A 105 3.59 8.21 -21.69
CA LEU A 105 2.54 7.32 -22.16
C LEU A 105 1.27 7.43 -21.31
N GLU A 106 0.13 7.70 -21.95
CA GLU A 106 -1.19 7.64 -21.35
C GLU A 106 -1.93 6.36 -21.78
N ILE A 107 -2.51 5.62 -20.82
CA ILE A 107 -3.52 4.58 -21.07
C ILE A 107 -4.85 5.09 -20.53
N ASP A 108 -5.75 5.40 -21.45
CA ASP A 108 -7.10 5.88 -21.17
C ASP A 108 -8.09 4.74 -21.45
N GLY A 109 -8.65 4.17 -20.38
CA GLY A 109 -9.55 3.04 -20.47
C GLY A 109 -10.94 3.39 -20.99
N GLY A 110 -11.30 4.67 -21.09
CA GLY A 110 -12.60 5.11 -21.61
C GLY A 110 -13.83 4.53 -20.89
N GLY A 111 -13.70 4.09 -19.64
CA GLY A 111 -14.74 3.38 -18.89
C GLY A 111 -14.72 1.85 -19.04
N ALA A 112 -13.63 1.28 -19.55
CA ALA A 112 -13.46 -0.16 -19.68
C ALA A 112 -13.35 -0.89 -18.33
N THR A 113 -13.70 -2.18 -18.36
CA THR A 113 -13.46 -3.12 -17.27
C THR A 113 -12.46 -4.18 -17.74
N PHE A 114 -11.32 -4.27 -17.06
CA PHE A 114 -10.29 -5.26 -17.33
C PHE A 114 -10.45 -6.47 -16.40
N ILE A 115 -10.60 -7.67 -16.96
CA ILE A 115 -10.75 -8.90 -16.20
C ILE A 115 -9.53 -9.80 -16.41
N PHE A 116 -8.81 -10.07 -15.34
CA PHE A 116 -7.61 -10.90 -15.35
C PHE A 116 -7.93 -12.34 -14.96
N HIS A 117 -7.41 -13.31 -15.70
CA HIS A 117 -7.63 -14.73 -15.47
C HIS A 117 -6.39 -15.42 -14.91
N GLY A 118 -6.44 -15.82 -13.64
CA GLY A 118 -5.33 -16.48 -12.95
C GLY A 118 -4.26 -15.51 -12.41
N PRO A 119 -3.11 -16.03 -11.95
CA PRO A 119 -2.05 -15.23 -11.32
C PRO A 119 -1.31 -14.38 -12.37
N LEU A 120 -1.58 -13.08 -12.34
CA LEU A 120 -1.09 -12.07 -13.28
C LEU A 120 -0.77 -10.79 -12.53
N VAL A 121 0.24 -10.06 -13.01
CA VAL A 121 0.46 -8.65 -12.65
C VAL A 121 -0.17 -7.80 -13.75
N PRO A 122 -1.27 -7.08 -13.46
CA PRO A 122 -1.92 -6.20 -14.44
C PRO A 122 -0.96 -5.17 -15.03
N PHE A 123 -0.35 -4.33 -14.19
CA PHE A 123 0.51 -3.22 -14.65
C PHE A 123 1.88 -3.27 -13.97
N LEU A 124 2.93 -3.22 -14.78
CA LEU A 124 4.29 -2.94 -14.34
C LEU A 124 4.78 -1.65 -15.00
N ILE A 125 5.01 -0.62 -14.20
CA ILE A 125 5.62 0.64 -14.60
C ILE A 125 7.06 0.61 -14.09
N GLU A 126 8.01 0.37 -14.98
CA GLU A 126 9.42 0.16 -14.62
C GLU A 126 10.33 1.12 -15.40
N GLY A 127 11.24 1.81 -14.72
CA GLY A 127 12.18 2.73 -15.37
C GLY A 127 11.50 3.83 -16.22
N SER A 128 10.26 4.18 -15.90
CA SER A 128 9.40 5.01 -16.75
C SER A 128 9.18 6.40 -16.16
N LYS A 129 8.79 7.34 -17.02
CA LYS A 129 8.54 8.73 -16.63
C LYS A 129 7.28 9.29 -17.28
N GLY A 130 6.42 9.95 -16.51
CA GLY A 130 5.25 10.62 -17.08
C GLY A 130 4.17 9.65 -17.56
N VAL A 131 4.04 8.47 -16.95
CA VAL A 131 3.00 7.50 -17.31
C VAL A 131 1.68 7.88 -16.64
N THR A 132 0.59 7.85 -17.40
CA THR A 132 -0.76 8.11 -16.89
C THR A 132 -1.64 6.87 -17.12
N LEU A 133 -2.32 6.39 -16.08
CA LEU A 133 -3.38 5.38 -16.18
C LEU A 133 -4.69 6.02 -15.72
N LYS A 134 -5.75 5.95 -16.55
CA LYS A 134 -7.04 6.53 -16.16
C LYS A 134 -8.27 5.87 -16.77
N ASN A 135 -9.42 6.11 -16.16
CA ASN A 135 -10.75 5.78 -16.68
C ASN A 135 -10.98 4.27 -16.91
N PHE A 136 -10.66 3.40 -15.96
CA PHE A 136 -11.03 1.98 -16.03
C PHE A 136 -11.19 1.35 -14.66
N SER A 137 -11.87 0.21 -14.62
CA SER A 137 -11.84 -0.71 -13.48
C SER A 137 -11.07 -1.98 -13.82
N PHE A 138 -10.59 -2.69 -12.81
CA PHE A 138 -10.15 -4.07 -12.98
C PHE A 138 -10.51 -5.00 -11.83
N ASP A 139 -10.67 -6.28 -12.17
CA ASP A 139 -10.94 -7.39 -11.25
C ASP A 139 -10.26 -8.67 -11.77
N PHE A 140 -10.26 -9.71 -10.95
CA PHE A 140 -9.87 -11.06 -11.33
C PHE A 140 -11.10 -11.95 -11.45
N SER A 141 -11.08 -12.87 -12.42
CA SER A 141 -12.20 -13.79 -12.67
C SER A 141 -12.49 -14.70 -11.47
N ARG A 142 -11.45 -15.02 -10.68
CA ARG A 142 -11.51 -15.71 -9.39
C ARG A 142 -10.65 -14.89 -8.41
N PRO A 143 -11.19 -14.41 -7.27
CA PRO A 143 -10.38 -13.68 -6.28
C PRO A 143 -9.29 -14.58 -5.68
N PHE A 144 -8.22 -14.07 -5.10
CA PHE A 144 -7.17 -14.90 -4.49
C PHE A 144 -7.50 -15.33 -3.05
N HIS A 145 -8.44 -14.65 -2.39
CA HIS A 145 -9.01 -15.05 -1.10
C HIS A 145 -10.31 -15.85 -1.31
N SER A 146 -10.80 -16.49 -0.24
CA SER A 146 -12.12 -17.13 -0.25
C SER A 146 -13.00 -16.66 0.92
N GLU A 147 -14.32 -16.75 0.76
CA GLU A 147 -15.30 -16.34 1.78
C GLU A 147 -16.33 -17.44 2.01
N GLY A 148 -16.55 -17.80 3.28
CA GLY A 148 -17.58 -18.78 3.69
C GLY A 148 -18.52 -18.19 4.72
N ARG A 149 -19.84 -18.37 4.52
CA ARG A 149 -20.85 -17.93 5.48
C ARG A 149 -20.85 -18.86 6.69
N VAL A 150 -20.72 -18.31 7.88
CA VAL A 150 -20.71 -19.07 9.13
C VAL A 150 -22.12 -19.54 9.48
N LEU A 151 -22.33 -20.85 9.50
CA LEU A 151 -23.59 -21.50 9.87
C LEU A 151 -23.66 -21.75 11.38
N ALA A 152 -22.58 -22.31 11.94
CA ALA A 152 -22.46 -22.65 13.35
C ALA A 152 -21.01 -22.52 13.82
N VAL A 153 -20.82 -22.23 15.11
CA VAL A 153 -19.52 -22.16 15.77
C VAL A 153 -19.61 -22.92 17.09
N THR A 154 -18.66 -23.83 17.32
CA THR A 154 -18.46 -24.50 18.61
C THR A 154 -17.05 -24.22 19.12
N SER A 155 -16.66 -24.84 20.24
CA SER A 155 -15.29 -24.76 20.76
C SER A 155 -14.25 -25.47 19.87
N ASP A 156 -14.68 -26.41 19.02
CA ASP A 156 -13.79 -27.31 18.27
C ASP A 156 -13.93 -27.22 16.74
N HIS A 157 -15.04 -26.69 16.24
CA HIS A 157 -15.28 -26.56 14.80
C HIS A 157 -16.14 -25.36 14.42
N VAL A 158 -16.11 -25.04 13.13
CA VAL A 158 -16.97 -24.06 12.47
C VAL A 158 -17.62 -24.73 11.26
N ASP A 159 -18.94 -24.63 11.15
CA ASP A 159 -19.66 -25.05 9.94
C ASP A 159 -19.85 -23.84 9.02
N LEU A 160 -19.48 -24.00 7.76
CA LEU A 160 -19.43 -22.94 6.75
C LEU A 160 -20.25 -23.33 5.52
N GLU A 161 -20.84 -22.35 4.85
CA GLU A 161 -21.40 -22.50 3.50
C GLU A 161 -20.62 -21.64 2.51
N PHE A 162 -20.18 -22.25 1.40
CA PHE A 162 -19.47 -21.56 0.32
C PHE A 162 -20.40 -21.30 -0.87
N SER A 163 -20.24 -20.14 -1.52
CA SER A 163 -20.87 -19.87 -2.80
C SER A 163 -20.07 -20.48 -3.95
N THR A 164 -20.67 -20.56 -5.14
CA THR A 164 -19.98 -21.02 -6.34
C THR A 164 -18.85 -20.08 -6.81
N GLU A 165 -18.72 -18.87 -6.23
CA GLU A 165 -17.60 -17.97 -6.51
C GLU A 165 -16.29 -18.44 -5.87
N PHE A 166 -16.36 -19.31 -4.87
CA PHE A 166 -15.21 -19.83 -4.12
C PHE A 166 -15.14 -21.35 -4.23
N PRO A 167 -14.85 -21.89 -5.43
CA PRO A 167 -14.77 -23.34 -5.63
C PRO A 167 -13.68 -23.95 -4.75
N TYR A 168 -14.00 -25.09 -4.16
CA TYR A 168 -13.15 -25.82 -3.24
C TYR A 168 -13.25 -27.33 -3.45
N GLU A 169 -12.28 -28.05 -2.90
CA GLU A 169 -12.27 -29.49 -2.74
C GLU A 169 -11.77 -29.88 -1.34
N ILE A 170 -12.14 -31.07 -0.87
CA ILE A 170 -11.52 -31.69 0.30
C ILE A 170 -10.50 -32.71 -0.17
N ARG A 171 -9.20 -32.41 -0.01
CA ARG A 171 -8.09 -33.26 -0.41
C ARG A 171 -7.40 -33.83 0.82
N ASN A 172 -7.37 -35.15 0.94
CA ASN A 172 -6.77 -35.83 2.09
C ASN A 172 -7.27 -35.30 3.46
N GLY A 173 -8.55 -34.91 3.53
CA GLY A 173 -9.17 -34.36 4.73
C GLY A 173 -8.86 -32.88 5.01
N VAL A 174 -8.30 -32.14 4.05
CA VAL A 174 -7.99 -30.70 4.17
C VAL A 174 -8.75 -29.90 3.11
N LEU A 175 -9.23 -28.72 3.49
CA LEU A 175 -9.91 -27.79 2.58
C LEU A 175 -8.88 -27.13 1.64
N VAL A 176 -9.08 -27.28 0.33
CA VAL A 176 -8.25 -26.71 -0.73
C VAL A 176 -9.13 -25.89 -1.68
N PHE A 177 -8.80 -24.62 -1.88
CA PHE A 177 -9.50 -23.77 -2.85
C PHE A 177 -8.85 -23.84 -4.23
N THR A 178 -9.67 -23.85 -5.27
CA THR A 178 -9.24 -24.07 -6.66
C THR A 178 -9.82 -23.00 -7.60
N ASP A 179 -9.60 -23.14 -8.90
CA ASP A 179 -10.27 -22.34 -9.94
C ASP A 179 -11.57 -23.00 -10.45
N GLY A 180 -11.99 -24.11 -9.84
CA GLY A 180 -13.18 -24.88 -10.22
C GLY A 180 -13.02 -25.68 -11.52
N LYS A 181 -11.85 -25.64 -12.18
CA LYS A 181 -11.59 -26.45 -13.36
C LYS A 181 -11.09 -27.82 -12.94
N LYS A 182 -11.83 -28.87 -13.30
CA LYS A 182 -11.33 -30.23 -13.17
C LYS A 182 -10.25 -30.47 -14.21
N ALA A 183 -9.09 -30.96 -13.79
CA ALA A 183 -8.04 -31.38 -14.70
C ALA A 183 -8.60 -32.35 -15.76
N SER A 184 -8.63 -31.94 -17.02
CA SER A 184 -8.99 -32.81 -18.14
C SER A 184 -7.72 -33.46 -18.68
N GLY A 185 -7.45 -34.71 -18.30
CA GLY A 185 -6.29 -35.46 -18.80
C GLY A 185 -5.80 -36.53 -17.82
N PRO A 186 -4.81 -37.34 -18.22
CA PRO A 186 -4.15 -38.27 -17.31
C PRO A 186 -3.49 -37.48 -16.18
N ALA A 187 -3.63 -37.93 -14.93
CA ALA A 187 -2.84 -37.41 -13.83
C ALA A 187 -1.35 -37.65 -14.14
N THR A 188 -0.61 -36.57 -14.42
CA THR A 188 0.85 -36.62 -14.56
C THR A 188 1.49 -35.90 -13.39
N THR A 189 2.76 -36.20 -13.13
CA THR A 189 3.56 -35.54 -12.09
C THR A 189 3.91 -34.07 -12.39
N VAL A 190 3.50 -33.54 -13.55
CA VAL A 190 3.96 -32.23 -14.05
C VAL A 190 2.85 -31.29 -14.55
N THR A 191 1.61 -31.75 -14.75
CA THR A 191 0.50 -30.87 -15.15
C THR A 191 -0.84 -31.35 -14.60
N SER A 192 -1.37 -30.66 -13.58
CA SER A 192 -2.81 -30.67 -13.31
C SER A 192 -3.55 -29.61 -14.12
N GLY A 193 -2.86 -28.55 -14.56
CA GLY A 193 -3.50 -27.38 -15.20
C GLY A 193 -4.41 -26.59 -14.26
N GLU A 194 -4.48 -27.02 -13.00
CA GLU A 194 -5.31 -26.45 -11.95
C GLU A 194 -4.54 -25.37 -11.20
N VAL A 195 -5.20 -24.24 -10.92
CA VAL A 195 -4.68 -23.19 -10.06
C VAL A 195 -5.22 -23.38 -8.65
N ILE A 196 -4.33 -23.48 -7.67
CA ILE A 196 -4.66 -23.56 -6.24
C ILE A 196 -4.59 -22.15 -5.63
N TYR A 197 -5.50 -21.85 -4.71
CA TYR A 197 -5.58 -20.59 -3.99
C TYR A 197 -5.31 -20.82 -2.50
N PRO A 198 -4.03 -20.81 -2.08
CA PRO A 198 -3.65 -21.08 -0.70
C PRO A 198 -4.09 -19.95 0.24
N TYR A 199 -4.36 -20.28 1.50
CA TYR A 199 -4.79 -19.34 2.53
C TYR A 199 -3.94 -19.47 3.80
N GLY A 200 -3.50 -18.34 4.33
CA GLY A 200 -2.59 -18.28 5.49
C GLY A 200 -3.25 -17.87 6.80
N ASN A 201 -4.41 -17.22 6.73
CA ASN A 201 -5.15 -16.75 7.91
C ASN A 201 -6.67 -16.76 7.70
N LEU A 202 -7.40 -16.80 8.82
CA LEU A 202 -8.85 -16.69 8.85
C LEU A 202 -9.26 -15.44 9.64
N LEU A 203 -10.28 -14.72 9.19
CA LEU A 203 -10.84 -13.58 9.92
C LEU A 203 -12.34 -13.45 9.65
N ALA A 204 -13.12 -13.24 10.71
CA ALA A 204 -14.57 -13.03 10.60
C ALA A 204 -14.90 -11.58 10.25
N PHE A 205 -15.88 -11.42 9.35
CA PHE A 205 -16.46 -10.15 8.94
C PHE A 205 -17.95 -10.12 9.27
N ASP A 206 -18.43 -8.94 9.66
CA ASP A 206 -19.85 -8.62 9.82
C ASP A 206 -20.43 -8.30 8.42
N PRO A 207 -21.38 -9.09 7.90
CA PRO A 207 -21.89 -8.88 6.55
C PRO A 207 -22.79 -7.65 6.41
N ASP A 208 -23.41 -7.19 7.50
CA ASP A 208 -24.33 -6.05 7.48
C ASP A 208 -23.52 -4.75 7.49
N LYS A 209 -22.49 -4.69 8.34
CA LYS A 209 -21.56 -3.55 8.40
C LYS A 209 -20.48 -3.59 7.31
N ARG A 210 -20.25 -4.76 6.69
CA ARG A 210 -19.22 -5.01 5.66
C ARG A 210 -17.81 -4.63 6.11
N GLU A 211 -17.45 -5.06 7.32
CA GLU A 211 -16.17 -4.81 7.97
C GLU A 211 -15.77 -6.01 8.82
N THR A 212 -14.55 -6.01 9.37
CA THR A 212 -14.16 -7.06 10.33
C THR A 212 -15.16 -7.11 11.47
N ALA A 213 -15.60 -8.29 11.89
CA ALA A 213 -16.49 -8.38 13.04
C ALA A 213 -15.83 -7.74 14.27
N PHE A 214 -16.62 -7.05 15.10
CA PHE A 214 -16.11 -6.32 16.26
C PHE A 214 -15.22 -7.21 17.14
N MET A 215 -14.00 -6.75 17.42
CA MET A 215 -12.99 -7.47 18.20
C MET A 215 -12.58 -8.87 17.67
N ALA A 216 -12.93 -9.20 16.42
CA ALA A 216 -12.50 -10.44 15.79
C ALA A 216 -10.97 -10.46 15.65
N LYS A 217 -10.39 -11.65 15.81
CA LYS A 217 -8.95 -11.87 15.72
C LYS A 217 -8.61 -12.72 14.51
N ASP A 218 -7.49 -12.40 13.87
CA ASP A 218 -6.90 -13.28 12.89
C ASP A 218 -6.56 -14.64 13.53
N HIS A 219 -6.88 -15.73 12.84
CA HIS A 219 -6.38 -17.05 13.14
C HIS A 219 -5.26 -17.41 12.17
N TYR A 220 -4.01 -17.38 12.64
CA TYR A 220 -2.81 -17.74 11.87
C TYR A 220 -2.37 -19.18 12.13
N LYS A 221 -1.24 -19.58 11.51
CA LYS A 221 -0.56 -20.86 11.72
C LYS A 221 -1.42 -22.07 11.32
N LEU A 222 -2.09 -21.93 10.19
CA LEU A 222 -2.95 -22.98 9.61
C LEU A 222 -2.15 -24.15 9.01
N GLY A 223 -0.82 -24.05 8.94
CA GLY A 223 0.04 -25.11 8.39
C GLY A 223 -0.26 -25.35 6.91
N GLU A 224 -0.37 -26.62 6.51
CA GLU A 224 -0.73 -27.04 5.14
C GLU A 224 -2.25 -26.89 4.84
N GLY A 225 -3.01 -26.30 5.76
CA GLY A 225 -4.45 -26.12 5.68
C GLY A 225 -5.17 -26.71 6.89
N VAL A 226 -6.47 -26.41 6.99
CA VAL A 226 -7.28 -26.86 8.14
C VAL A 226 -8.05 -28.12 7.79
N ALA A 227 -8.08 -29.07 8.73
CA ALA A 227 -8.84 -30.31 8.57
C ALA A 227 -10.33 -29.99 8.35
N ALA A 228 -10.93 -30.60 7.34
CA ALA A 228 -12.26 -30.28 6.88
C ALA A 228 -13.01 -31.48 6.30
N THR A 229 -14.33 -31.46 6.46
CA THR A 229 -15.24 -32.48 5.92
C THR A 229 -16.46 -31.80 5.33
N GLU A 230 -16.89 -32.21 4.14
CA GLU A 230 -18.17 -31.78 3.59
C GLU A 230 -19.32 -32.49 4.31
N ILE A 231 -20.23 -31.71 4.90
CA ILE A 231 -21.36 -32.21 5.72
C ILE A 231 -22.71 -32.11 4.99
N ALA A 232 -22.80 -31.27 3.96
CA ALA A 232 -23.88 -31.20 2.98
C ALA A 232 -23.34 -30.47 1.73
N PRO A 233 -24.05 -30.46 0.58
CA PRO A 233 -23.58 -29.76 -0.61
C PRO A 233 -23.20 -28.30 -0.34
N ASN A 234 -21.94 -27.94 -0.63
CA ASN A 234 -21.35 -26.62 -0.36
C ASN A 234 -21.24 -26.24 1.12
N GLN A 235 -21.49 -27.18 2.04
CA GLN A 235 -21.39 -26.97 3.48
C GLN A 235 -20.24 -27.79 4.06
N VAL A 236 -19.28 -27.10 4.66
CA VAL A 236 -18.03 -27.68 5.14
C VAL A 236 -17.90 -27.45 6.64
N ARG A 237 -17.61 -28.53 7.36
CA ARG A 237 -17.12 -28.45 8.74
C ARG A 237 -15.62 -28.25 8.73
N LEU A 238 -15.16 -27.15 9.29
CA LEU A 238 -13.76 -26.80 9.49
C LEU A 238 -13.37 -27.08 10.95
N MET A 239 -12.40 -27.95 11.19
CA MET A 239 -11.91 -28.28 12.54
C MET A 239 -11.01 -27.16 13.06
N LEU A 240 -11.65 -26.08 13.53
CA LEU A 240 -11.03 -24.86 14.00
C LEU A 240 -11.41 -24.61 15.46
N ARG A 241 -10.43 -24.73 16.36
CA ARG A 241 -10.64 -24.46 17.79
C ARG A 241 -10.74 -22.97 18.07
N ASP A 242 -11.63 -22.61 18.98
CA ASP A 242 -11.80 -21.26 19.52
C ASP A 242 -11.89 -20.18 18.43
N ALA A 243 -12.63 -20.46 17.36
CA ALA A 243 -12.81 -19.55 16.25
C ALA A 243 -13.40 -18.21 16.72
N SER A 244 -12.75 -17.11 16.35
CA SER A 244 -13.23 -15.75 16.65
C SER A 244 -14.29 -15.32 15.61
N ALA A 245 -15.42 -16.01 15.62
CA ALA A 245 -16.54 -15.81 14.68
C ALA A 245 -17.90 -16.09 15.35
N LYS A 246 -18.99 -15.66 14.71
CA LYS A 246 -20.37 -15.96 15.13
C LYS A 246 -21.20 -16.45 13.94
N PRO A 247 -22.26 -17.26 14.16
CA PRO A 247 -23.25 -17.56 13.13
C PRO A 247 -23.73 -16.29 12.42
N GLY A 248 -23.82 -16.35 11.09
CA GLY A 248 -24.16 -15.22 10.24
C GLY A 248 -22.97 -14.38 9.79
N ASN A 249 -21.80 -14.43 10.45
CA ASN A 249 -20.59 -13.79 9.94
C ASN A 249 -20.14 -14.41 8.62
N VAL A 250 -19.26 -13.70 7.91
CA VAL A 250 -18.49 -14.24 6.80
C VAL A 250 -17.08 -14.54 7.31
N LEU A 251 -16.67 -15.80 7.28
CA LEU A 251 -15.29 -16.17 7.57
C LEU A 251 -14.47 -16.05 6.29
N VAL A 252 -13.52 -15.12 6.29
CA VAL A 252 -12.63 -14.87 5.16
C VAL A 252 -11.34 -15.68 5.34
N PHE A 253 -11.02 -16.47 4.32
CA PHE A 253 -9.76 -17.18 4.13
C PHE A 253 -8.81 -16.25 3.37
N GLY A 254 -7.94 -15.54 4.09
CA GLY A 254 -7.00 -14.60 3.48
C GLY A 254 -5.91 -15.33 2.69
N ALA A 255 -5.64 -14.85 1.48
CA ALA A 255 -4.63 -15.40 0.60
C ALA A 255 -3.28 -15.48 1.31
N GLU A 256 -2.60 -16.61 1.19
CA GLU A 256 -1.25 -16.79 1.75
C GLU A 256 -0.20 -15.96 1.01
N LEU A 257 -0.37 -15.81 -0.30
CA LEU A 257 0.60 -15.22 -1.21
C LEU A 257 0.20 -13.81 -1.63
N ARG A 258 1.22 -12.99 -1.89
CA ARG A 258 1.16 -11.64 -2.47
C ARG A 258 1.81 -11.63 -3.85
N ASP A 259 1.46 -12.62 -4.67
CA ASP A 259 2.16 -12.89 -5.93
C ASP A 259 1.69 -12.05 -7.12
N SER A 260 0.49 -11.46 -7.04
CA SER A 260 -0.22 -10.77 -8.13
C SER A 260 -0.69 -9.37 -7.72
N PRO A 261 0.23 -8.45 -7.36
CA PRO A 261 -0.13 -7.05 -7.09
C PRO A 261 -0.74 -6.37 -8.32
N GLY A 262 -1.60 -5.39 -8.10
CA GLY A 262 -2.35 -4.71 -9.17
C GLY A 262 -1.47 -3.82 -10.06
N ILE A 263 -0.87 -2.80 -9.47
CA ILE A 263 -0.03 -1.81 -10.15
C ILE A 263 1.31 -1.74 -9.45
N VAL A 264 2.37 -2.19 -10.12
CA VAL A 264 3.74 -2.13 -9.63
C VAL A 264 4.44 -0.95 -10.28
N ILE A 265 4.99 -0.04 -9.46
CA ILE A 265 5.76 1.13 -9.91
C ILE A 265 7.18 1.00 -9.38
N SER A 266 8.15 0.71 -10.23
CA SER A 266 9.56 0.54 -9.85
C SER A 266 10.44 1.53 -10.57
N ASP A 267 11.31 2.22 -9.82
CA ASP A 267 12.36 3.08 -10.39
C ASP A 267 11.82 4.11 -11.40
N SER A 268 10.63 4.64 -11.13
CA SER A 268 9.86 5.47 -12.07
C SER A 268 9.54 6.84 -11.48
N SER A 269 9.13 7.79 -12.31
CA SER A 269 8.76 9.13 -11.82
C SER A 269 7.63 9.81 -12.56
N ASN A 270 6.95 10.75 -11.90
CA ASN A 270 5.84 11.52 -12.46
C ASN A 270 4.73 10.58 -12.97
N ILE A 271 4.16 9.78 -12.07
CA ILE A 271 3.15 8.76 -12.38
C ILE A 271 1.78 9.26 -11.93
N HIS A 272 0.80 9.20 -12.84
CA HIS A 272 -0.54 9.70 -12.61
C HIS A 272 -1.55 8.56 -12.72
N LEU A 273 -2.25 8.26 -11.64
CA LEU A 273 -3.35 7.30 -11.59
C LEU A 273 -4.63 8.07 -11.28
N SER A 274 -5.65 7.98 -12.14
CA SER A 274 -6.88 8.77 -11.94
C SER A 274 -8.16 8.10 -12.41
N ASP A 275 -9.25 8.29 -11.66
CA ASP A 275 -10.59 7.80 -12.02
C ASP A 275 -10.57 6.28 -12.34
N MET A 276 -10.05 5.50 -11.38
CA MET A 276 -9.87 4.05 -11.50
C MET A 276 -10.51 3.28 -10.36
N THR A 277 -10.97 2.07 -10.63
CA THR A 277 -11.51 1.15 -9.61
C THR A 277 -10.77 -0.17 -9.59
N LEU A 278 -10.19 -0.52 -8.44
CA LEU A 278 -9.46 -1.75 -8.18
C LEU A 278 -10.38 -2.66 -7.35
N HIS A 279 -10.96 -3.67 -7.98
CA HIS A 279 -11.85 -4.60 -7.29
C HIS A 279 -11.11 -5.72 -6.59
N HIS A 280 -10.02 -6.20 -7.18
CA HIS A 280 -9.27 -7.31 -6.62
C HIS A 280 -7.82 -7.36 -7.13
N CYS A 281 -6.91 -7.83 -6.28
CA CYS A 281 -5.60 -8.34 -6.66
C CYS A 281 -5.04 -9.27 -5.56
N GLY A 282 -4.14 -10.17 -5.95
CA GLY A 282 -3.48 -11.13 -5.05
C GLY A 282 -2.21 -10.53 -4.46
N GLY A 283 -2.37 -9.52 -3.63
CA GLY A 283 -1.29 -8.69 -3.09
C GLY A 283 -1.77 -7.26 -2.89
N MET A 284 -0.85 -6.30 -3.03
CA MET A 284 -1.15 -4.88 -2.89
C MET A 284 -1.76 -4.27 -4.15
N GLY A 285 -2.67 -3.31 -3.99
CA GLY A 285 -3.34 -2.62 -5.10
C GLY A 285 -2.37 -1.78 -5.93
N VAL A 286 -1.70 -0.83 -5.28
CA VAL A 286 -0.61 -0.04 -5.85
C VAL A 286 0.62 -0.18 -4.97
N ILE A 287 1.70 -0.76 -5.50
CA ILE A 287 3.00 -0.86 -4.81
C ILE A 287 4.04 -0.07 -5.59
N ALA A 288 4.61 0.96 -4.97
CA ALA A 288 5.67 1.77 -5.52
C ALA A 288 6.97 1.55 -4.76
N GLN A 289 8.08 1.37 -5.48
CA GLN A 289 9.42 1.26 -4.92
C GLN A 289 10.41 2.16 -5.67
N ARG A 290 11.30 2.84 -4.93
CA ARG A 290 12.37 3.70 -5.49
C ARG A 290 11.90 4.75 -6.50
N SER A 291 10.66 5.19 -6.37
CA SER A 291 9.99 6.05 -7.33
C SER A 291 9.77 7.47 -6.80
N ALA A 292 9.36 8.40 -7.65
CA ALA A 292 9.15 9.79 -7.28
C ALA A 292 7.94 10.41 -7.95
N ASP A 293 7.29 11.38 -7.31
CA ASP A 293 6.19 12.16 -7.89
C ASP A 293 5.03 11.26 -8.36
N LEU A 294 4.29 10.75 -7.37
CA LEU A 294 3.23 9.76 -7.52
C LEU A 294 1.90 10.42 -7.15
N PHE A 295 0.99 10.51 -8.13
CA PHE A 295 -0.28 11.23 -8.00
C PHE A 295 -1.44 10.26 -8.20
N LEU A 296 -2.21 10.03 -7.15
CA LEU A 296 -3.37 9.13 -7.12
C LEU A 296 -4.61 9.98 -6.84
N LYS A 297 -5.52 10.05 -7.81
CA LYS A 297 -6.74 10.85 -7.69
C LYS A 297 -7.99 10.05 -8.00
N LYS A 298 -8.98 10.07 -7.11
CA LYS A 298 -10.23 9.29 -7.29
C LYS A 298 -9.97 7.82 -7.59
N ILE A 299 -9.00 7.25 -6.89
CA ILE A 299 -8.78 5.80 -6.88
C ILE A 299 -9.78 5.18 -5.93
N GLN A 300 -10.46 4.13 -6.38
CA GLN A 300 -11.42 3.38 -5.58
C GLN A 300 -10.94 1.94 -5.43
N VAL A 301 -10.55 1.55 -4.23
CA VAL A 301 -10.36 0.16 -3.84
C VAL A 301 -11.63 -0.29 -3.12
N THR A 302 -12.40 -1.14 -3.78
CA THR A 302 -13.72 -1.58 -3.30
C THR A 302 -14.09 -2.91 -3.93
N PRO A 303 -14.73 -3.85 -3.21
CA PRO A 303 -15.23 -5.07 -3.83
C PRO A 303 -16.19 -4.77 -4.99
N PRO A 304 -16.41 -5.74 -5.90
CA PRO A 304 -17.31 -5.54 -7.02
C PRO A 304 -18.75 -5.26 -6.55
N PRO A 305 -19.53 -4.47 -7.31
CA PRO A 305 -20.91 -4.14 -6.95
C PRO A 305 -21.81 -5.39 -6.88
N GLY A 306 -22.91 -5.27 -6.14
CA GLY A 306 -23.89 -6.36 -5.97
C GLY A 306 -23.61 -7.28 -4.77
N GLY A 307 -22.64 -6.94 -3.91
CA GLY A 307 -22.42 -7.61 -2.62
C GLY A 307 -21.85 -9.03 -2.71
N LYS A 308 -21.32 -9.40 -3.89
CA LYS A 308 -20.80 -10.75 -4.18
C LYS A 308 -19.66 -11.19 -3.26
N ARG A 309 -18.82 -10.24 -2.88
CA ARG A 309 -17.64 -10.44 -2.02
C ARG A 309 -17.60 -9.34 -0.98
N ILE A 310 -17.14 -9.64 0.24
CA ILE A 310 -16.85 -8.64 1.26
C ILE A 310 -15.48 -8.01 1.03
N VAL A 311 -14.48 -8.76 0.60
CA VAL A 311 -13.11 -8.26 0.52
C VAL A 311 -12.76 -7.72 -0.86
N SER A 312 -12.03 -6.61 -0.90
CA SER A 312 -11.46 -6.04 -2.12
C SER A 312 -10.11 -6.69 -2.42
N LEU A 313 -9.00 -6.22 -1.86
CA LEU A 313 -7.65 -6.72 -2.12
C LEU A 313 -7.14 -7.62 -0.99
N THR A 314 -6.19 -8.52 -1.29
CA THR A 314 -5.66 -9.45 -0.28
C THR A 314 -4.52 -8.89 0.59
N ALA A 315 -4.05 -7.67 0.31
CA ALA A 315 -3.14 -6.91 1.17
C ALA A 315 -3.51 -5.41 1.17
N ASP A 316 -2.52 -4.53 1.24
CA ASP A 316 -2.66 -3.07 1.29
C ASP A 316 -3.33 -2.49 0.04
N ALA A 317 -4.04 -1.37 0.19
CA ALA A 317 -4.58 -0.64 -0.95
C ALA A 317 -3.47 0.07 -1.74
N THR A 318 -2.61 0.80 -1.03
CA THR A 318 -1.42 1.45 -1.60
C THR A 318 -0.20 1.27 -0.70
N HIS A 319 1.00 1.25 -1.26
CA HIS A 319 2.22 1.02 -0.48
C HIS A 319 3.44 1.64 -1.18
N PHE A 320 4.28 2.35 -0.43
CA PHE A 320 5.35 3.18 -0.99
C PHE A 320 6.66 2.97 -0.23
N VAL A 321 7.66 2.43 -0.93
CA VAL A 321 8.94 2.02 -0.36
C VAL A 321 10.07 2.83 -0.97
N ASN A 322 10.86 3.52 -0.15
CA ASN A 322 12.00 4.33 -0.62
C ASN A 322 11.57 5.32 -1.74
N CYS A 323 10.40 5.96 -1.57
CA CYS A 323 9.89 6.95 -2.51
C CYS A 323 10.24 8.38 -2.09
N ARG A 324 10.44 9.25 -3.08
CA ARG A 324 10.87 10.65 -2.92
C ARG A 324 9.97 11.61 -3.69
N GLY A 325 10.29 12.90 -3.66
CA GLY A 325 9.49 13.92 -4.37
C GLY A 325 8.14 14.06 -3.70
N LYS A 326 7.05 13.87 -4.45
CA LYS A 326 5.69 13.91 -3.89
C LYS A 326 4.96 12.57 -3.94
N ILE A 327 4.12 12.33 -2.92
CA ILE A 327 3.07 11.31 -2.94
C ILE A 327 1.75 12.01 -2.60
N GLU A 328 0.85 12.11 -3.57
CA GLU A 328 -0.45 12.77 -3.38
C GLU A 328 -1.57 11.76 -3.61
N MET A 329 -2.44 11.60 -2.59
CA MET A 329 -3.66 10.80 -2.64
C MET A 329 -4.85 11.71 -2.37
N GLU A 330 -5.65 11.96 -3.40
CA GLU A 330 -6.77 12.91 -3.35
C GLU A 330 -8.09 12.27 -3.76
N ASP A 331 -9.14 12.51 -2.97
CA ASP A 331 -10.52 12.10 -3.26
C ASP A 331 -10.66 10.58 -3.47
N CYS A 332 -9.84 9.76 -2.79
CA CYS A 332 -9.81 8.31 -2.94
C CYS A 332 -10.75 7.59 -1.96
N LEU A 333 -11.17 6.38 -2.34
CA LEU A 333 -11.86 5.43 -1.47
C LEU A 333 -10.98 4.19 -1.30
N PHE A 334 -10.68 3.82 -0.06
CA PHE A 334 -9.98 2.59 0.28
C PHE A 334 -10.82 1.79 1.27
N GLU A 335 -11.49 0.75 0.76
CA GLU A 335 -12.34 -0.08 1.60
C GLU A 335 -12.17 -1.58 1.42
N GLN A 336 -12.36 -2.29 2.54
CA GLN A 336 -12.49 -3.75 2.61
C GLN A 336 -11.26 -4.55 2.11
N GLN A 337 -10.11 -3.92 1.91
CA GLN A 337 -8.87 -4.63 1.64
C GLN A 337 -8.38 -5.33 2.92
N LYS A 338 -7.50 -6.32 2.76
CA LYS A 338 -7.03 -7.13 3.89
C LYS A 338 -5.87 -6.51 4.65
N ASP A 339 -5.24 -5.43 4.20
CA ASP A 339 -4.28 -4.68 5.01
C ASP A 339 -4.50 -3.14 4.95
N ASP A 340 -3.50 -2.36 5.33
CA ASP A 340 -3.63 -0.91 5.47
C ASP A 340 -4.07 -0.22 4.17
N ALA A 341 -4.72 0.95 4.30
CA ALA A 341 -5.03 1.76 3.13
C ALA A 341 -3.76 2.32 2.50
N THR A 342 -2.80 2.75 3.31
CA THR A 342 -1.46 3.08 2.82
C THR A 342 -0.38 2.77 3.85
N ASN A 343 0.81 2.40 3.38
CA ASN A 343 2.06 2.45 4.14
C ASN A 343 3.13 3.21 3.32
N ILE A 344 3.84 4.14 3.96
CA ILE A 344 4.90 4.95 3.34
C ILE A 344 6.15 4.87 4.21
N HIS A 345 7.18 4.19 3.74
CA HIS A 345 8.38 3.95 4.53
C HIS A 345 9.64 3.79 3.67
N GLY A 346 10.79 3.73 4.33
CA GLY A 346 12.07 3.37 3.76
C GLY A 346 12.51 1.96 4.13
N LEU A 347 13.68 1.55 3.70
CA LEU A 347 14.25 0.23 4.03
C LEU A 347 15.36 0.35 5.06
N TYR A 348 15.32 -0.50 6.09
CA TYR A 348 16.47 -0.83 6.91
C TYR A 348 17.13 -2.12 6.39
N ALA A 349 18.45 -2.11 6.28
CA ALA A 349 19.24 -3.34 6.10
C ALA A 349 20.14 -3.55 7.33
N LYS A 350 20.11 -4.75 7.89
CA LYS A 350 20.82 -5.06 9.14
C LYS A 350 22.30 -5.29 8.90
N ILE A 351 23.19 -4.65 9.65
CA ILE A 351 24.62 -4.97 9.70
C ILE A 351 24.80 -6.33 10.35
N THR A 352 25.31 -7.30 9.59
CA THR A 352 25.55 -8.67 10.06
C THR A 352 27.03 -8.96 10.32
N HIS A 353 27.94 -8.27 9.65
CA HIS A 353 29.38 -8.41 9.88
C HIS A 353 30.12 -7.09 9.67
N ILE A 354 31.06 -6.76 10.56
CA ILE A 354 32.05 -5.69 10.33
C ILE A 354 33.36 -6.37 9.90
N LEU A 355 33.78 -6.13 8.66
CA LEU A 355 34.89 -6.83 8.00
C LEU A 355 36.20 -6.04 8.09
N ALA A 356 36.11 -4.71 8.18
CA ALA A 356 37.20 -3.77 8.42
C ALA A 356 36.61 -2.45 8.95
N PRO A 357 37.42 -1.48 9.44
CA PRO A 357 36.89 -0.21 9.98
C PRO A 357 35.93 0.53 9.04
N ASN A 358 36.10 0.41 7.72
CA ASN A 358 35.26 1.04 6.70
C ASN A 358 34.53 0.02 5.80
N ARG A 359 34.40 -1.26 6.21
CA ARG A 359 33.85 -2.31 5.35
C ARG A 359 33.00 -3.28 6.15
N PHE A 360 31.77 -3.53 5.71
CA PHE A 360 30.79 -4.33 6.45
C PHE A 360 29.82 -5.04 5.50
N GLU A 361 29.17 -6.10 5.98
CA GLU A 361 28.08 -6.80 5.31
C GLU A 361 26.75 -6.41 5.95
N VAL A 362 25.76 -6.17 5.10
CA VAL A 362 24.37 -5.99 5.51
C VAL A 362 23.45 -7.03 4.89
N ARG A 363 22.32 -7.28 5.54
CA ARG A 363 21.26 -8.18 5.05
C ARG A 363 19.88 -7.56 5.10
N MET A 364 19.10 -7.78 4.03
CA MET A 364 17.65 -7.67 4.04
C MET A 364 17.09 -8.85 4.84
N ILE A 365 16.36 -8.56 5.93
CA ILE A 365 15.90 -9.60 6.87
C ILE A 365 14.52 -10.13 6.49
N HIS A 366 13.56 -9.25 6.21
CA HIS A 366 12.22 -9.69 5.82
C HIS A 366 12.24 -10.31 4.41
N PRO A 367 11.68 -11.52 4.18
CA PRO A 367 11.73 -12.19 2.88
C PRO A 367 11.18 -11.34 1.73
N GLN A 368 10.07 -10.65 1.95
CA GLN A 368 9.42 -9.81 0.93
C GLN A 368 10.15 -8.48 0.65
N GLN A 369 11.28 -8.21 1.32
CA GLN A 369 12.18 -7.11 0.94
C GLN A 369 13.43 -7.62 0.20
N ALA A 370 13.63 -8.94 0.15
CA ALA A 370 14.83 -9.52 -0.44
C ALA A 370 14.93 -9.18 -1.94
N GLY A 371 16.12 -8.76 -2.35
CA GLY A 371 16.50 -8.50 -3.73
C GLY A 371 16.13 -7.11 -4.26
N VAL A 372 15.39 -6.34 -3.47
CA VAL A 372 15.14 -4.91 -3.69
C VAL A 372 16.47 -4.17 -3.51
N ASP A 373 16.96 -3.53 -4.58
CA ASP A 373 18.17 -2.70 -4.47
C ASP A 373 17.86 -1.50 -3.57
N PHE A 374 18.77 -1.14 -2.66
CA PHE A 374 18.54 -0.10 -1.65
C PHE A 374 19.75 0.81 -1.42
N VAL A 375 20.95 0.46 -1.91
CA VAL A 375 22.18 1.26 -1.79
C VAL A 375 22.99 1.13 -3.09
N LYS A 376 23.61 2.24 -3.51
CA LYS A 376 24.57 2.33 -4.63
C LYS A 376 25.83 3.11 -4.22
N PRO A 377 26.96 3.04 -4.96
CA PRO A 377 28.08 3.95 -4.73
C PRO A 377 27.64 5.42 -4.73
N GLY A 378 28.16 6.20 -3.80
CA GLY A 378 27.79 7.59 -3.52
C GLY A 378 26.58 7.77 -2.60
N THR A 379 25.88 6.69 -2.20
CA THR A 379 24.72 6.80 -1.30
C THR A 379 25.15 7.28 0.09
N ARG A 380 24.46 8.28 0.63
CA ARG A 380 24.62 8.70 2.02
C ARG A 380 23.77 7.80 2.92
N LEU A 381 24.44 7.05 3.78
CA LEU A 381 23.86 6.07 4.69
C LEU A 381 23.59 6.72 6.04
N GLU A 382 22.40 6.49 6.58
CA GLU A 382 22.14 6.58 8.02
C GLU A 382 22.61 5.29 8.66
N LEU A 383 23.27 5.42 9.82
CA LEU A 383 23.63 4.31 10.69
C LEU A 383 22.74 4.42 11.93
N THR A 384 21.92 3.41 12.19
CA THR A 384 20.87 3.43 13.21
C THR A 384 21.08 2.31 14.22
N ASP A 385 21.11 2.65 15.51
CA ASP A 385 21.12 1.68 16.60
C ASP A 385 19.85 0.80 16.55
N GLY A 386 20.06 -0.51 16.50
CA GLY A 386 18.97 -1.46 16.26
C GLY A 386 17.84 -1.43 17.31
N PRO A 387 18.14 -1.48 18.61
CA PRO A 387 17.10 -1.49 19.66
C PRO A 387 16.41 -0.14 19.90
N SER A 388 17.12 0.99 19.75
CA SER A 388 16.58 2.33 20.08
C SER A 388 16.05 3.11 18.89
N LEU A 389 16.40 2.70 17.66
CA LEU A 389 16.17 3.43 16.41
C LEU A 389 16.83 4.83 16.39
N LYS A 390 17.83 5.05 17.24
CA LYS A 390 18.56 6.31 17.29
C LYS A 390 19.58 6.37 16.15
N GLU A 391 19.69 7.54 15.53
CA GLU A 391 20.76 7.84 14.58
C GLU A 391 22.11 7.91 15.31
N ASP A 392 23.01 7.01 14.95
CA ASP A 392 24.36 6.89 15.49
C ASP A 392 25.43 7.57 14.62
N GLY A 393 25.07 7.91 13.38
CA GLY A 393 25.88 8.73 12.49
C GLY A 393 25.55 8.51 11.02
N PHE A 394 26.46 9.00 10.18
CA PHE A 394 26.34 8.88 8.73
C PHE A 394 27.63 8.36 8.11
N ALA A 395 27.51 7.70 6.97
CA ALA A 395 28.64 7.34 6.12
C ALA A 395 28.26 7.53 4.63
N VAL A 396 29.26 7.54 3.75
CA VAL A 396 29.04 7.53 2.30
C VAL A 396 29.54 6.22 1.74
N ALA A 397 28.67 5.49 1.03
CA ALA A 397 29.01 4.24 0.37
C ALA A 397 29.98 4.51 -0.79
N LYS A 398 31.19 3.95 -0.72
CA LYS A 398 32.20 4.04 -1.77
C LYS A 398 32.08 2.87 -2.75
N THR A 399 32.00 1.64 -2.25
CA THR A 399 31.80 0.45 -3.06
C THR A 399 30.64 -0.37 -2.52
N VAL A 400 29.89 -1.01 -3.42
CA VAL A 400 28.72 -1.84 -3.09
C VAL A 400 28.79 -3.11 -3.91
N THR A 401 28.92 -4.25 -3.23
CA THR A 401 29.04 -5.57 -3.84
C THR A 401 27.88 -6.44 -3.39
N ARG A 402 26.87 -6.59 -4.25
CA ARG A 402 25.74 -7.48 -4.01
C ARG A 402 26.21 -8.94 -4.09
N ILE A 403 25.99 -9.70 -3.02
CA ILE A 403 26.38 -11.12 -2.95
C ILE A 403 25.23 -12.02 -3.40
N ASN A 404 24.01 -11.73 -2.93
CA ASN A 404 22.79 -12.42 -3.34
C ASN A 404 21.57 -11.50 -3.10
N LYS A 405 20.35 -12.05 -3.07
CA LYS A 405 19.13 -11.24 -2.81
C LYS A 405 19.05 -10.67 -1.39
N GLN A 406 19.76 -11.23 -0.42
CA GLN A 406 19.74 -10.75 0.96
C GLN A 406 21.01 -9.99 1.33
N SER A 407 22.19 -10.52 0.99
CA SER A 407 23.49 -10.00 1.45
C SER A 407 24.13 -9.03 0.48
N THR A 408 24.62 -7.91 1.01
CA THR A 408 25.43 -6.91 0.28
C THR A 408 26.62 -6.48 1.13
N ILE A 409 27.81 -6.41 0.54
CA ILE A 409 29.01 -5.84 1.19
C ILE A 409 29.15 -4.38 0.78
N ILE A 410 29.38 -3.50 1.74
CA ILE A 410 29.57 -2.07 1.54
C ILE A 410 30.93 -1.66 2.10
N GLU A 411 31.69 -0.89 1.32
CA GLU A 411 32.84 -0.13 1.79
C GLU A 411 32.47 1.34 1.82
N THR A 412 32.80 2.06 2.89
CA THR A 412 32.55 3.50 3.05
C THR A 412 33.81 4.32 2.80
N GLU A 413 33.64 5.61 2.50
CA GLU A 413 34.76 6.54 2.25
C GLU A 413 35.70 6.70 3.46
N GLY A 414 35.15 6.59 4.68
CA GLY A 414 35.89 6.61 5.95
C GLY A 414 35.44 5.49 6.88
N PRO A 415 36.10 5.34 8.05
CA PRO A 415 35.70 4.34 9.04
C PRO A 415 34.29 4.62 9.58
N LEU A 416 33.59 3.57 9.99
CA LEU A 416 32.32 3.65 10.71
C LEU A 416 32.52 4.35 12.07
N PRO A 417 31.51 5.07 12.59
CA PRO A 417 31.51 5.54 13.97
C PRO A 417 31.73 4.40 14.96
N ALA A 418 32.46 4.66 16.05
CA ALA A 418 32.88 3.62 17.00
C ALA A 418 31.73 2.94 17.77
N ASN A 419 30.56 3.58 17.82
CA ASN A 419 29.34 3.06 18.43
C ASN A 419 28.53 2.13 17.52
N VAL A 420 28.84 2.06 16.22
CA VAL A 420 28.14 1.18 15.28
C VAL A 420 28.62 -0.25 15.43
N ILE A 421 27.68 -1.17 15.66
CA ILE A 421 27.93 -2.58 15.95
C ILE A 421 27.16 -3.52 15.02
N VAL A 422 27.52 -4.81 15.07
CA VAL A 422 26.71 -5.86 14.45
C VAL A 422 25.35 -5.91 15.16
N GLY A 423 24.26 -5.87 14.39
CA GLY A 423 22.90 -5.76 14.92
C GLY A 423 22.20 -4.48 14.51
N ASP A 424 22.97 -3.41 14.30
CA ASP A 424 22.47 -2.11 13.84
C ASP A 424 21.97 -2.17 12.41
N SER A 425 21.31 -1.11 11.97
CA SER A 425 20.78 -1.02 10.62
C SER A 425 21.32 0.18 9.86
N ILE A 426 21.31 0.05 8.53
CA ILE A 426 21.56 1.15 7.63
C ILE A 426 20.32 1.48 6.82
N ALA A 427 20.18 2.74 6.43
CA ALA A 427 19.18 3.20 5.46
C ALA A 427 19.78 4.24 4.52
N ASP A 428 19.24 4.35 3.30
CA ASP A 428 19.56 5.47 2.41
C ASP A 428 18.85 6.74 2.91
N THR A 429 19.62 7.77 3.25
CA THR A 429 19.08 9.03 3.81
C THR A 429 18.18 9.79 2.85
N ASP A 430 18.36 9.61 1.54
CA ASP A 430 17.66 10.38 0.52
C ASP A 430 16.46 9.61 -0.08
N ALA A 431 16.30 8.33 0.26
CA ALA A 431 15.32 7.46 -0.38
C ALA A 431 13.88 7.63 0.13
N ASN A 432 13.67 7.82 1.43
CA ASN A 432 12.34 7.93 2.05
C ASN A 432 12.03 9.38 2.48
N THR A 433 11.96 10.26 1.50
CA THR A 433 11.93 11.72 1.68
C THR A 433 10.74 12.38 1.00
N ALA A 434 9.75 11.60 0.55
CA ALA A 434 8.59 12.15 -0.13
C ALA A 434 7.77 13.08 0.76
N ASP A 435 7.42 14.26 0.23
CA ASP A 435 6.33 15.05 0.78
C ASP A 435 5.00 14.36 0.47
N VAL A 436 4.16 14.19 1.48
CA VAL A 436 2.91 13.42 1.38
C VAL A 436 1.70 14.32 1.59
N LEU A 437 0.73 14.22 0.69
CA LEU A 437 -0.62 14.77 0.86
C LEU A 437 -1.63 13.62 0.78
N ILE A 438 -2.44 13.47 1.83
CA ILE A 438 -3.59 12.54 1.85
C ILE A 438 -4.81 13.38 2.15
N LYS A 439 -5.67 13.57 1.15
CA LYS A 439 -6.72 14.58 1.21
C LYS A 439 -8.08 14.06 0.72
N ASN A 440 -9.12 14.33 1.50
CA ASN A 440 -10.51 14.00 1.17
C ASN A 440 -10.75 12.51 0.88
N CYS A 441 -9.94 11.63 1.46
CA CYS A 441 -10.07 10.19 1.26
C CYS A 441 -11.04 9.57 2.29
N VAL A 442 -11.66 8.45 1.91
CA VAL A 442 -12.46 7.61 2.81
C VAL A 442 -11.74 6.27 2.99
N ILE A 443 -11.46 5.91 4.24
CA ILE A 443 -10.74 4.70 4.63
C ILE A 443 -11.59 3.91 5.61
N ARG A 444 -12.13 2.75 5.20
CA ARG A 444 -13.09 2.01 6.04
C ARG A 444 -13.17 0.51 5.78
N GLY A 445 -13.63 -0.25 6.77
CA GLY A 445 -14.02 -1.65 6.61
C GLY A 445 -12.89 -2.63 6.25
N ASN A 446 -11.66 -2.14 6.12
CA ASN A 446 -10.47 -2.96 5.87
C ASN A 446 -10.02 -3.68 7.16
N ARG A 447 -9.30 -4.80 7.00
CA ARG A 447 -8.24 -5.18 7.95
C ARG A 447 -7.01 -4.39 7.49
N ALA A 448 -6.11 -3.83 8.28
CA ALA A 448 -6.00 -3.78 9.73
C ALA A 448 -6.00 -2.32 10.22
N ARG A 449 -4.94 -1.53 9.95
CA ARG A 449 -4.86 -0.12 10.30
C ARG A 449 -5.40 0.74 9.15
N GLY A 450 -5.55 2.04 9.38
CA GLY A 450 -5.88 2.99 8.33
C GLY A 450 -4.66 3.31 7.48
N ILE A 451 -3.77 4.15 8.00
CA ILE A 451 -2.54 4.57 7.31
C ILE A 451 -1.31 4.44 8.20
N LEU A 452 -0.20 4.00 7.63
CA LEU A 452 1.13 3.98 8.24
C LEU A 452 1.97 5.11 7.66
N LEU A 453 2.40 6.02 8.53
CA LEU A 453 3.15 7.21 8.16
C LEU A 453 4.60 7.09 8.61
N GLY A 454 5.50 6.89 7.66
CA GLY A 454 6.93 6.76 7.91
C GLY A 454 7.83 7.63 7.01
N SER A 455 7.27 8.45 6.11
CA SER A 455 8.11 9.38 5.34
C SER A 455 8.82 10.39 6.25
N ARG A 456 10.06 10.75 5.87
CA ARG A 456 10.81 11.85 6.50
C ARG A 456 10.57 13.20 5.86
N GLY A 457 9.85 13.24 4.72
CA GLY A 457 9.34 14.47 4.14
C GLY A 457 8.19 15.06 4.98
N LYS A 458 7.66 16.19 4.54
CA LYS A 458 6.50 16.81 5.16
C LYS A 458 5.24 16.03 4.83
N MET A 459 4.38 15.77 5.82
CA MET A 459 3.14 15.04 5.61
C MET A 459 1.91 15.84 6.04
N VAL A 460 0.88 15.86 5.19
CA VAL A 460 -0.41 16.50 5.45
C VAL A 460 -1.52 15.47 5.24
N VAL A 461 -2.27 15.19 6.31
CA VAL A 461 -3.46 14.33 6.30
C VAL A 461 -4.66 15.22 6.61
N GLU A 462 -5.45 15.54 5.58
CA GLU A 462 -6.49 16.58 5.65
C GLU A 462 -7.86 16.16 5.11
N GLY A 463 -8.93 16.41 5.87
CA GLY A 463 -10.29 16.22 5.38
C GLY A 463 -10.70 14.77 5.11
N ASN A 464 -9.97 13.78 5.65
CA ASN A 464 -10.24 12.37 5.44
C ASN A 464 -11.25 11.83 6.45
N THR A 465 -11.92 10.74 6.09
CA THR A 465 -12.79 9.97 6.99
C THR A 465 -12.20 8.59 7.23
N PHE A 466 -11.99 8.23 8.49
CA PHE A 466 -11.48 6.93 8.92
C PHE A 466 -12.57 6.15 9.68
N HIS A 467 -12.71 4.86 9.38
CA HIS A 467 -13.53 3.91 10.11
C HIS A 467 -12.85 2.53 10.11
N THR A 468 -11.85 2.38 10.98
CA THR A 468 -10.90 1.26 10.93
C THR A 468 -10.97 0.40 12.18
N PRO A 469 -10.81 -0.93 12.07
CA PRO A 469 -10.74 -1.78 13.25
C PRO A 469 -9.42 -1.61 14.00
N GLY A 470 -8.32 -1.28 13.33
CA GLY A 470 -7.06 -0.91 13.96
C GLY A 470 -6.93 0.59 14.19
N ALA A 471 -5.71 1.01 14.53
CA ALA A 471 -5.35 2.42 14.55
C ALA A 471 -5.65 3.06 13.19
N ALA A 472 -6.32 4.21 13.19
CA ALA A 472 -6.58 4.97 11.97
C ALA A 472 -5.27 5.53 11.39
N ILE A 473 -4.37 5.97 12.26
CA ILE A 473 -3.03 6.43 11.89
C ILE A 473 -2.02 5.76 12.81
N LEU A 474 -1.02 5.13 12.22
CA LEU A 474 0.08 4.48 12.93
C LEU A 474 1.42 5.07 12.46
N PHE A 475 2.22 5.53 13.42
CA PHE A 475 3.64 5.83 13.21
C PHE A 475 4.44 4.59 13.60
N GLU A 476 4.82 3.76 12.62
CA GLU A 476 5.61 2.53 12.84
C GLU A 476 7.06 2.71 12.38
N GLY A 477 7.69 1.64 11.93
CA GLY A 477 9.11 1.51 11.62
C GLY A 477 9.88 0.78 12.72
N ASP A 478 10.68 -0.19 12.32
CA ASP A 478 11.51 -1.00 13.21
C ASP A 478 12.72 -1.56 12.48
N SER A 479 13.73 -1.97 13.24
CA SER A 479 14.91 -2.73 12.76
C SER A 479 15.00 -4.08 13.46
N ARG A 480 13.86 -4.76 13.65
CA ARG A 480 13.77 -6.06 14.35
C ARG A 480 13.01 -7.13 13.58
N PHE A 481 11.92 -6.77 12.90
CA PHE A 481 11.03 -7.70 12.20
C PHE A 481 10.70 -7.20 10.80
N TRP A 482 10.06 -6.03 10.68
CA TRP A 482 9.69 -5.48 9.37
C TRP A 482 10.85 -4.80 8.66
N PHE A 483 11.83 -4.25 9.40
CA PHE A 483 12.96 -3.54 8.81
C PHE A 483 12.52 -2.38 7.91
N GLU A 484 11.51 -1.64 8.36
CA GLU A 484 10.97 -0.47 7.69
C GLU A 484 11.52 0.79 8.36
N GLN A 485 12.25 1.62 7.61
CA GLN A 485 12.74 2.89 8.08
C GLN A 485 11.62 3.93 8.08
N ALA A 486 11.43 4.58 9.23
CA ALA A 486 10.43 5.62 9.42
C ALA A 486 11.00 6.78 10.27
N GLY A 487 10.22 7.26 11.24
CA GLY A 487 10.61 8.36 12.09
C GLY A 487 10.29 9.68 11.41
N VAL A 488 9.06 10.14 11.62
CA VAL A 488 8.52 11.33 10.93
C VAL A 488 9.21 12.61 11.41
N ARG A 489 9.18 13.66 10.57
CA ARG A 489 9.88 14.93 10.85
C ARG A 489 8.96 16.15 10.88
N ASP A 490 7.85 16.12 10.15
CA ASP A 490 6.82 17.15 10.11
C ASP A 490 5.52 16.51 9.65
N VAL A 491 4.52 16.46 10.54
CA VAL A 491 3.20 15.89 10.24
C VAL A 491 2.09 16.83 10.70
N VAL A 492 1.14 17.09 9.82
CA VAL A 492 -0.11 17.80 10.12
C VAL A 492 -1.29 16.88 9.83
N ILE A 493 -2.07 16.57 10.86
CA ILE A 493 -3.31 15.80 10.80
C ILE A 493 -4.44 16.75 11.16
N ARG A 494 -5.19 17.21 10.16
CA ARG A 494 -6.19 18.26 10.38
C ARG A 494 -7.53 18.07 9.67
N GLY A 495 -8.60 18.49 10.32
CA GLY A 495 -9.94 18.49 9.71
C GLY A 495 -10.45 17.10 9.31
N ASN A 496 -9.88 16.02 9.88
CA ASN A 496 -10.31 14.65 9.60
C ASN A 496 -11.46 14.24 10.52
N THR A 497 -12.23 13.24 10.10
CA THR A 497 -13.23 12.55 10.91
C THR A 497 -12.74 11.14 11.23
N PHE A 498 -12.52 10.85 12.51
CA PHE A 498 -12.25 9.51 13.02
C PHE A 498 -13.54 8.92 13.55
N ASP A 499 -14.23 8.14 12.71
CA ASP A 499 -15.53 7.56 13.03
C ASP A 499 -15.37 6.16 13.62
N ASN A 500 -15.53 6.04 14.94
CA ASN A 500 -15.51 4.78 15.69
C ASN A 500 -14.28 3.89 15.42
N CYS A 501 -13.12 4.52 15.16
CA CYS A 501 -11.87 3.81 14.86
C CYS A 501 -11.36 2.99 16.06
N ASN A 502 -10.43 2.08 15.76
CA ASN A 502 -9.81 1.16 16.73
C ASN A 502 -10.84 0.24 17.42
N PHE A 503 -11.89 -0.16 16.70
CA PHE A 503 -12.95 -1.06 17.22
C PHE A 503 -12.58 -2.55 17.21
N GLY A 504 -11.49 -2.91 16.54
CA GLY A 504 -10.92 -4.26 16.48
C GLY A 504 -9.64 -4.37 17.31
N VAL A 505 -8.73 -5.25 16.88
CA VAL A 505 -7.56 -5.65 17.69
C VAL A 505 -6.23 -5.06 17.24
N TRP A 506 -6.14 -4.48 16.04
CA TRP A 506 -4.89 -4.01 15.41
C TRP A 506 -4.49 -2.58 15.82
N GLY A 507 -4.51 -2.32 17.13
CA GLY A 507 -4.20 -1.01 17.68
C GLY A 507 -4.38 -0.93 19.18
N THR A 508 -3.74 0.08 19.76
CA THR A 508 -3.82 0.51 21.17
C THR A 508 -4.43 1.90 21.31
N GLY A 509 -4.58 2.65 20.21
CA GLY A 509 -5.30 3.91 20.14
C GLY A 509 -5.73 4.25 18.72
N CYS A 510 -6.58 5.27 18.58
CA CYS A 510 -7.02 5.75 17.27
C CYS A 510 -5.86 6.30 16.43
N ILE A 511 -4.98 7.10 17.04
CA ILE A 511 -3.69 7.51 16.49
C ILE A 511 -2.62 6.97 17.43
N GLN A 512 -1.63 6.25 16.91
CA GLN A 512 -0.62 5.62 17.76
C GLN A 512 0.79 5.66 17.20
N VAL A 513 1.78 5.57 18.09
CA VAL A 513 3.14 5.14 17.78
C VAL A 513 3.23 3.64 18.04
N GLY A 514 3.79 2.91 17.07
CA GLY A 514 4.13 1.49 17.16
C GLY A 514 5.58 1.20 16.77
N SER A 515 6.44 2.23 16.62
CA SER A 515 7.84 2.06 16.24
C SER A 515 8.56 1.08 17.17
N GLY A 516 9.36 0.17 16.61
CA GLY A 516 9.98 -0.97 17.30
C GLY A 516 11.14 -0.63 18.25
N ILE A 517 10.96 0.39 19.09
CA ILE A 517 11.89 0.86 20.11
C ILE A 517 11.72 0.02 21.37
N ALA A 518 12.79 -0.65 21.81
CA ALA A 518 12.81 -1.41 23.04
C ALA A 518 12.53 -0.51 24.26
N ASP A 519 11.82 -1.04 25.25
CA ASP A 519 11.20 -0.27 26.34
C ASP A 519 12.22 0.57 27.12
N GLU A 520 13.41 0.03 27.37
CA GLU A 520 14.50 0.68 28.08
C GLU A 520 15.08 1.90 27.34
N PHE A 521 14.92 1.98 26.02
CA PHE A 521 15.40 3.08 25.18
C PHE A 521 14.33 4.13 24.86
N ARG A 522 13.05 3.89 25.19
CA ARG A 522 11.97 4.83 24.86
C ARG A 522 12.20 6.22 25.45
N LYS A 523 12.75 6.28 26.67
CA LYS A 523 13.06 7.54 27.37
C LYS A 523 14.03 8.44 26.62
N THR A 524 14.97 7.86 25.87
CA THR A 524 16.06 8.59 25.20
C THR A 524 15.86 8.69 23.69
N SER A 525 15.04 7.82 23.09
CA SER A 525 14.71 7.88 21.67
C SER A 525 13.66 8.95 21.37
N ARG A 526 13.85 9.70 20.27
CA ARG A 526 12.91 10.69 19.72
C ARG A 526 12.75 10.44 18.23
N TYR A 527 12.28 9.24 17.91
CA TYR A 527 12.21 8.73 16.55
C TYR A 527 11.23 9.52 15.69
N ASN A 528 10.09 9.91 16.27
CA ASN A 528 9.05 10.70 15.62
C ASN A 528 9.07 12.14 16.14
N ARG A 529 8.94 13.14 15.24
CA ARG A 529 9.05 14.57 15.61
C ARG A 529 8.01 15.45 14.90
N ASN A 530 7.65 16.54 15.56
CA ASN A 530 6.79 17.62 15.06
C ASN A 530 5.44 17.13 14.49
N ILE A 531 4.65 16.48 15.34
CA ILE A 531 3.31 15.98 15.01
C ILE A 531 2.26 16.99 15.50
N ARG A 532 1.42 17.47 14.59
CA ARG A 532 0.32 18.40 14.86
C ARG A 532 -1.02 17.76 14.52
N ILE A 533 -1.87 17.60 15.52
CA ILE A 533 -3.20 16.99 15.41
C ILE A 533 -4.23 18.06 15.77
N GLU A 534 -4.87 18.67 14.78
CA GLU A 534 -5.70 19.84 14.99
C GLU A 534 -7.06 19.80 14.27
N LYS A 535 -8.10 20.35 14.91
CA LYS A 535 -9.42 20.56 14.25
C LYS A 535 -10.07 19.28 13.71
N ASN A 536 -9.74 18.11 14.26
CA ASN A 536 -10.34 16.84 13.88
C ASN A 536 -11.61 16.57 14.72
N LEU A 537 -12.51 15.75 14.17
CA LEU A 537 -13.66 15.19 14.89
C LEU A 537 -13.37 13.73 15.23
N PHE A 538 -13.44 13.38 16.52
CA PHE A 538 -13.35 12.00 17.00
C PHE A 538 -14.73 11.53 17.46
N ARG A 539 -15.36 10.66 16.67
CA ARG A 539 -16.61 9.97 17.08
C ARG A 539 -16.21 8.67 17.75
N HIS A 540 -16.51 8.52 19.05
CA HIS A 540 -16.00 7.41 19.86
C HIS A 540 -17.11 6.67 20.62
N PHE A 541 -17.05 5.33 20.58
CA PHE A 541 -18.08 4.44 21.13
C PHE A 541 -17.72 3.86 22.51
N SER A 542 -16.47 4.01 22.98
CA SER A 542 -16.02 3.66 24.34
C SER A 542 -14.87 4.57 24.82
N ASN A 543 -14.34 4.36 26.03
CA ASN A 543 -13.16 5.07 26.55
C ASN A 543 -11.84 4.44 26.05
N LEU A 544 -11.80 4.06 24.78
CA LEU A 544 -10.57 3.65 24.12
C LEU A 544 -9.62 4.86 23.94
N PRO A 545 -8.30 4.65 23.94
CA PRO A 545 -7.34 5.72 23.73
C PRO A 545 -7.53 6.38 22.36
N LEU A 546 -7.59 7.71 22.35
CA LEU A 546 -7.49 8.51 21.13
C LEU A 546 -6.03 8.56 20.67
N LEU A 547 -5.11 8.84 21.61
CA LEU A 547 -3.67 8.86 21.38
C LEU A 547 -2.97 7.80 22.22
N SER A 548 -2.09 7.03 21.59
CA SER A 548 -1.14 6.10 22.23
C SER A 548 0.26 6.38 21.70
N MET A 549 1.05 7.20 22.40
CA MET A 549 2.27 7.80 21.88
C MET A 549 3.46 7.58 22.83
N TYR A 550 4.64 7.31 22.27
CA TYR A 550 5.91 7.29 22.99
C TYR A 550 7.06 7.75 22.09
N SER A 551 8.15 8.21 22.69
CA SER A 551 9.38 8.60 21.96
C SER A 551 9.11 9.66 20.88
N VAL A 552 8.24 10.63 21.19
CA VAL A 552 7.92 11.76 20.31
C VAL A 552 8.55 13.05 20.85
N ASP A 553 9.12 13.87 19.95
CA ASP A 553 9.54 15.23 20.26
C ASP A 553 8.67 16.24 19.50
N GLY A 554 7.90 17.06 20.21
CA GLY A 554 6.98 18.03 19.62
C GLY A 554 5.68 17.38 19.16
N LEU A 555 4.77 17.13 20.10
CA LEU A 555 3.41 16.65 19.84
C LEU A 555 2.41 17.72 20.25
N THR A 556 1.52 18.12 19.34
CA THR A 556 0.41 19.01 19.67
C THR A 556 -0.93 18.37 19.31
N PHE A 557 -1.87 18.43 20.25
CA PHE A 557 -3.25 18.02 20.06
C PHE A 557 -4.14 19.19 20.49
N THR A 558 -4.65 19.96 19.53
CA THR A 558 -5.35 21.22 19.83
C THR A 558 -6.62 21.40 18.99
N ASN A 559 -7.63 22.06 19.55
CA ASN A 559 -8.88 22.37 18.84
C ASN A 559 -9.63 21.16 18.24
N ASN A 560 -9.42 19.96 18.77
CA ASN A 560 -10.17 18.75 18.35
C ASN A 560 -11.52 18.67 19.08
N ARG A 561 -12.48 17.98 18.45
CA ARG A 561 -13.82 17.75 19.00
C ARG A 561 -14.07 16.27 19.27
N LEU A 562 -14.84 15.99 20.31
CA LEU A 562 -15.32 14.64 20.63
C LEU A 562 -16.83 14.53 20.48
N GLU A 563 -17.29 13.43 19.89
CA GLU A 563 -18.70 13.06 19.82
C GLU A 563 -18.87 11.62 20.30
N ARG A 564 -19.73 11.41 21.30
CA ARG A 564 -20.03 10.09 21.84
C ARG A 564 -20.99 9.34 20.92
N THR A 565 -20.72 8.06 20.65
CA THR A 565 -21.61 7.18 19.86
C THR A 565 -21.95 5.90 20.61
N THR A 566 -22.83 5.08 20.02
CA THR A 566 -23.18 3.72 20.49
C THR A 566 -22.96 2.67 19.40
N ALA A 567 -22.02 2.91 18.48
CA ALA A 567 -21.81 2.07 17.29
C ALA A 567 -21.33 0.63 17.60
N TYR A 568 -20.62 0.48 18.72
CA TYR A 568 -20.12 -0.80 19.25
C TYR A 568 -20.22 -0.80 20.79
N PRO A 569 -20.25 -1.98 21.43
CA PRO A 569 -20.12 -2.07 22.88
C PRO A 569 -18.72 -1.68 23.36
N ALA A 570 -18.58 -1.41 24.66
CA ALA A 570 -17.27 -1.23 25.28
C ALA A 570 -16.47 -2.55 25.22
N PRO A 571 -15.21 -2.53 24.77
CA PRO A 571 -14.39 -3.73 24.68
C PRO A 571 -13.83 -4.11 26.07
N ASP A 572 -13.99 -5.37 26.45
CA ASP A 572 -13.53 -5.90 27.73
C ASP A 572 -12.01 -5.70 27.92
N GLY A 573 -11.64 -5.09 29.05
CA GLY A 573 -10.24 -4.94 29.46
C GLY A 573 -9.37 -4.03 28.57
N ARG A 574 -9.98 -3.27 27.64
CA ARG A 574 -9.27 -2.34 26.74
C ARG A 574 -9.52 -0.86 27.02
N GLU A 575 -10.53 -0.54 27.81
CA GLU A 575 -10.79 0.85 28.19
C GLU A 575 -9.68 1.40 29.09
N GLY A 576 -9.38 2.69 28.93
CA GLY A 576 -8.27 3.33 29.63
C GLY A 576 -8.33 4.84 29.55
N LYS A 577 -7.16 5.48 29.63
CA LYS A 577 -7.03 6.93 29.45
C LYS A 577 -7.14 7.26 27.96
N MET A 578 -7.90 8.30 27.62
CA MET A 578 -8.00 8.80 26.23
C MET A 578 -6.64 9.22 25.65
N PHE A 579 -5.72 9.65 26.51
CA PHE A 579 -4.36 10.02 26.12
C PHE A 579 -3.36 9.18 26.91
N MET A 580 -2.68 8.26 26.22
CA MET A 580 -1.57 7.47 26.74
C MET A 580 -0.29 7.99 26.10
N ILE A 581 0.38 8.93 26.76
CA ILE A 581 1.60 9.56 26.23
C ILE A 581 2.72 9.37 27.25
N THR A 582 3.80 8.70 26.84
CA THR A 582 4.97 8.43 27.69
C THR A 582 6.25 8.83 26.97
N ASP A 583 7.34 8.99 27.71
CA ASP A 583 8.70 9.06 27.14
C ASP A 583 8.86 10.06 25.97
N SER A 584 8.20 11.22 26.08
CA SER A 584 8.06 12.21 25.01
C SER A 584 8.30 13.62 25.55
N ASP A 585 8.81 14.51 24.70
CA ASP A 585 9.11 15.91 25.04
C ASP A 585 8.24 16.87 24.22
N GLN A 586 8.06 18.09 24.74
CA GLN A 586 7.33 19.17 24.06
C GLN A 586 5.90 18.74 23.65
N VAL A 587 5.19 18.14 24.60
CA VAL A 587 3.82 17.64 24.41
C VAL A 587 2.80 18.68 24.90
N ILE A 588 1.89 19.08 24.03
CA ILE A 588 0.77 19.98 24.31
C ILE A 588 -0.53 19.26 23.94
N VAL A 589 -1.40 19.01 24.92
CA VAL A 589 -2.70 18.35 24.71
C VAL A 589 -3.78 19.19 25.37
N ASP A 590 -4.66 19.75 24.55
CA ASP A 590 -5.88 20.39 25.02
C ASP A 590 -6.95 19.32 25.28
N GLU A 591 -7.78 19.53 26.31
CA GLU A 591 -9.00 18.75 26.45
C GLU A 591 -9.90 18.97 25.22
N PRO A 592 -10.32 17.90 24.50
CA PRO A 592 -11.20 18.06 23.36
C PRO A 592 -12.53 18.67 23.79
N LYS A 593 -13.03 19.61 22.99
CA LYS A 593 -14.38 20.16 23.23
C LYS A 593 -15.42 19.10 22.87
N ALA A 594 -16.45 18.95 23.70
CA ALA A 594 -17.64 18.21 23.27
C ALA A 594 -18.18 18.85 21.99
N ALA A 595 -18.43 18.06 20.97
CA ALA A 595 -19.19 18.51 19.81
C ALA A 595 -20.59 18.88 20.35
N SER A 596 -20.90 20.18 20.36
CA SER A 596 -22.25 20.64 20.66
C SER A 596 -23.21 19.90 19.76
N THR A 597 -24.26 19.29 20.33
CA THR A 597 -25.40 18.78 19.57
C THR A 597 -26.12 19.98 18.96
N GLY A 598 -25.56 20.50 17.86
CA GLY A 598 -26.03 21.69 17.18
C GLY A 598 -27.20 21.33 16.29
N GLU A 599 -28.35 21.92 16.59
CA GLU A 599 -29.45 22.16 15.65
C GLU A 599 -28.92 22.64 14.29
N PRO A 600 -29.61 22.32 13.18
CA PRO A 600 -29.18 22.75 11.85
C PRO A 600 -29.00 24.27 11.82
N GLU A 601 -27.85 24.70 11.30
CA GLU A 601 -27.64 26.11 10.94
C GLU A 601 -28.81 26.54 10.05
N THR A 602 -29.69 27.35 10.62
CA THR A 602 -30.68 28.08 9.83
C THR A 602 -29.90 29.09 9.02
N SER A 603 -29.86 28.86 7.71
CA SER A 603 -29.46 29.88 6.74
C SER A 603 -30.37 31.08 6.94
N SER A 604 -29.85 32.16 7.50
CA SER A 604 -30.47 33.48 7.36
C SER A 604 -30.04 34.07 6.02
N ASP A 605 -31.06 34.46 5.25
CA ASP A 605 -31.04 35.10 3.93
C ASP A 605 -30.00 36.22 3.73
#